data_AF-A0A7V6Y5E1-F1
#
_entry.id   AF-A0A7V6Y5E1-F1
#
_cell.length_a   1.000
_cell.length_b   1.000
_cell.length_c   1.000
_cell.angle_alpha   90.00
_cell.angle_beta   90.00
_cell.angle_gamma   90.00
#
_symmetry.space_group_name_H-M   'P 1'
#
loop_
_entity.id
_entity.type
_entity.pdbx_description
1 polymer ?
#
loop_
_entity_poly.entity_id
_entity_poly.type
_entity_poly.pdbx_seq_one_letter_code
_entity_poly.pdbx_strand_id
1 'polypeptide(L)' 'MLFDKVLLIAVLEIAVFLFGYAIGRRVGKREGITEGMSLLPLDLKKQLYETSICPLCSQQLNTNKNCDKIHNRD' A
#
# COMPACT_ATOMS: atom_id res chain seq x y z
N MET A 1 30.08 -0.79 38.99
CA MET A 1 30.56 0.41 38.25
C MET A 1 30.77 0.13 36.76
N LEU A 2 31.76 -0.67 36.35
CA LEU A 2 32.01 -0.93 34.91
C LEU A 2 30.85 -1.74 34.27
N PHE A 3 30.32 -2.72 35.00
CA PHE A 3 29.20 -3.54 34.54
C PHE A 3 27.91 -2.71 34.32
N ASP A 4 27.59 -1.79 35.23
CA ASP A 4 26.42 -0.90 35.11
C ASP A 4 26.55 0.03 33.89
N LYS A 5 27.77 0.51 33.60
CA LYS A 5 28.04 1.34 32.42
C LYS A 5 27.87 0.54 31.12
N VAL A 6 28.37 -0.69 31.08
CA VAL A 6 28.21 -1.60 29.93
C VAL A 6 26.74 -1.94 29.72
N LEU A 7 25.99 -2.22 30.79
CA LEU A 7 24.55 -2.47 30.74
C LEU A 7 23.79 -1.26 30.17
N LEU A 8 24.10 -0.05 30.64
CA LEU A 8 23.48 1.18 30.14
C LEU A 8 23.72 1.40 28.64
N ILE A 9 24.95 1.16 28.18
CA ILE A 9 25.31 1.29 26.76
C ILE A 9 24.52 0.27 25.92
N ALA A 10 24.48 -1.00 26.35
CA ALA A 10 23.74 -2.03 25.65
C ALA A 10 22.23 -1.72 25.55
N VAL A 11 21.62 -1.21 26.64
CA VAL A 11 20.21 -0.80 26.64
C VAL A 11 19.97 0.38 25.69
N LEU A 12 20.88 1.34 25.64
CA LEU A 12 20.79 2.47 24.71
C LEU A 12 20.85 2.03 23.24
N GLU A 13 21.78 1.14 22.90
CA GLU A 13 21.89 0.61 21.54
C GLU A 13 20.63 -0.14 21.11
N ILE A 14 20.11 -1.01 21.99
CA ILE A 14 18.86 -1.74 21.73
C ILE A 14 17.69 -0.76 21.57
N ALA A 15 17.61 0.28 22.42
CA ALA A 15 16.57 1.28 22.31
C ALA A 15 16.62 2.00 20.95
N VAL A 16 17.79 2.48 20.53
CA VAL A 16 17.97 3.14 19.23
C VAL A 16 17.55 2.22 18.08
N PHE A 17 17.96 0.95 18.12
CA PHE A 17 17.61 -0.03 17.08
C PHE A 17 16.09 -0.27 17.02
N LEU A 18 15.44 -0.45 18.17
CA LEU A 18 14.00 -0.67 18.25
C LEU A 18 13.20 0.56 17.79
N PHE A 19 13.62 1.76 18.15
CA PHE A 19 12.99 3.00 17.68
C PHE A 19 13.15 3.16 16.17
N GLY A 20 14.35 2.92 15.64
CA GLY A 20 14.59 2.92 14.19
C GLY A 20 13.70 1.94 13.46
N TYR A 21 13.60 0.70 13.93
CA TYR A 21 12.71 -0.33 13.36
C TYR A 21 11.23 0.09 13.41
N ALA A 22 10.77 0.60 14.56
CA ALA A 22 9.38 1.00 14.73
C ALA A 22 8.98 2.15 13.81
N ILE A 23 9.85 3.16 13.67
CA ILE A 23 9.63 4.30 12.77
C ILE A 23 9.67 3.82 11.31
N GLY A 24 10.71 3.08 10.93
CA GLY A 24 10.87 2.55 9.57
C GLY A 24 9.68 1.69 9.14
N ARG A 25 9.19 0.80 10.02
CA ARG A 25 8.00 -0.02 9.74
C ARG A 25 6.73 0.81 9.53
N ARG A 26 6.55 1.90 10.29
CA ARG A 26 5.38 2.79 10.14
C ARG A 26 5.44 3.58 8.84
N VAL A 27 6.62 4.10 8.49
CA VAL A 27 6.83 4.83 7.23
C VAL A 27 6.64 3.90 6.04
N GLY A 28 7.32 2.76 6.02
CA GLY A 28 7.20 1.78 4.93
C GLY A 28 5.78 1.26 4.73
N LYS A 29 4.99 1.07 5.81
CA LYS A 29 3.57 0.73 5.67
C LYS A 29 2.77 1.85 5.00
N ARG A 30 3.03 3.11 5.34
CA ARG A 30 2.34 4.26 4.73
C ARG A 30 2.70 4.38 3.25
N GLU A 31 3.98 4.32 2.94
CA GLU A 31 4.49 4.36 1.56
C GLU A 31 3.91 3.23 0.71
N GLY A 32 3.95 1.99 1.21
CA GLY A 32 3.39 0.84 0.50
C GLY A 32 1.88 0.94 0.26
N ILE A 33 1.11 1.53 1.19
CA ILE A 33 -0.32 1.82 0.96
C ILE A 33 -0.49 2.90 -0.10
N THR A 34 0.29 3.98 -0.03
CA THR A 34 0.21 5.09 -0.99
C THR A 34 0.56 4.63 -2.41
N GLU A 35 1.65 3.90 -2.57
CA GLU A 35 2.06 3.30 -3.84
C GLU A 35 1.03 2.29 -4.33
N GLY A 36 0.58 1.39 -3.45
CA GLY A 36 -0.44 0.40 -3.76
C GLY A 36 -1.76 1.03 -4.23
N MET A 37 -2.22 2.11 -3.59
CA MET A 37 -3.43 2.83 -3.99
C MET A 37 -3.31 3.52 -5.35
N SER A 38 -2.09 3.91 -5.76
CA SER A 38 -1.85 4.47 -7.09
C SER A 38 -1.88 3.39 -8.19
N LEU A 39 -1.43 2.17 -7.86
CA LEU A 39 -1.34 1.05 -8.80
C LEU A 39 -2.66 0.26 -8.90
N LEU A 40 -3.38 0.14 -7.79
CA LEU A 40 -4.63 -0.61 -7.67
C LEU A 40 -5.65 -0.29 -8.78
N PRO A 41 -5.99 0.98 -9.10
CA PRO A 41 -6.99 1.27 -10.13
C PRO A 41 -6.55 0.80 -11.53
N LEU A 42 -5.25 0.80 -11.82
CA LEU A 42 -4.72 0.33 -13.10
C LEU A 42 -4.82 -1.20 -13.17
N ASP A 43 -4.46 -1.89 -12.09
CA ASP A 43 -4.53 -3.36 -12.04
C ASP A 43 -5.98 -3.86 -12.09
N LEU A 44 -6.90 -3.20 -11.36
CA LEU A 44 -8.33 -3.52 -11.42
C LEU A 44 -8.91 -3.33 -12.81
N LYS A 45 -8.50 -2.27 -13.54
CA LYS A 45 -8.91 -2.06 -14.93
C LYS A 45 -8.36 -3.16 -15.83
N LYS A 46 -7.09 -3.54 -15.68
CA LYS A 46 -6.48 -4.63 -16.44
C LYS A 46 -7.23 -5.95 -16.23
N GLN A 47 -7.50 -6.33 -14.97
CA GLN A 47 -8.26 -7.53 -14.64
C GLN A 47 -9.68 -7.49 -15.22
N LEU A 48 -10.35 -6.33 -15.17
CA LEU A 48 -11.66 -6.14 -15.78
C LEU A 48 -11.61 -6.37 -17.30
N TYR A 49 -10.61 -5.84 -18.00
CA TYR A 49 -10.44 -6.04 -19.44
C TYR A 49 -10.17 -7.50 -19.80
N GLU A 50 -9.32 -8.20 -19.04
CA GLU A 50 -8.94 -9.59 -19.32
C GLU A 50 -10.07 -10.59 -19.03
N THR A 51 -10.80 -10.38 -17.93
CA THR A 51 -11.82 -11.33 -17.47
C THR A 51 -13.24 -10.94 -17.88
N SER A 52 -13.45 -9.71 -18.34
CA SER A 52 -14.77 -9.10 -18.55
C SER A 52 -15.68 -9.14 -17.31
N ILE A 53 -15.11 -9.31 -16.11
CA ILE A 53 -15.82 -9.38 -14.84
C ILE A 53 -15.23 -8.32 -13.90
N CYS A 54 -16.09 -7.54 -13.25
CA CYS A 54 -15.65 -6.55 -12.29
C CYS A 54 -15.03 -7.22 -11.05
N PRO A 55 -13.74 -6.98 -10.74
CA PRO A 55 -13.07 -7.62 -9.59
C PRO A 55 -13.62 -7.15 -8.22
N LEU A 56 -14.39 -6.06 -8.17
CA LEU A 56 -14.95 -5.52 -6.92
C LEU A 56 -16.33 -6.08 -6.57
N CYS A 57 -17.19 -6.29 -7.59
CA CYS A 57 -18.58 -6.70 -7.39
C CYS A 57 -18.95 -7.99 -8.13
N SER A 58 -18.00 -8.61 -8.82
CA SER A 58 -18.15 -9.85 -9.61
C SER A 58 -19.22 -9.77 -10.71
N GLN A 59 -19.65 -8.57 -11.09
CA GLN A 59 -20.61 -8.37 -12.17
C GLN A 59 -19.90 -8.51 -13.53
N GLN A 60 -20.53 -9.22 -14.46
CA GLN A 60 -20.05 -9.27 -15.85
C GLN A 60 -20.24 -7.92 -16.53
N LEU A 61 -19.24 -7.53 -17.32
CA LEU A 61 -19.24 -6.30 -18.08
C LEU A 61 -20.31 -6.40 -19.18
N ASN A 62 -21.30 -5.52 -19.13
CA ASN A 62 -22.30 -5.42 -20.19
C ASN A 62 -21.70 -4.70 -21.40
N THR A 63 -21.16 -5.44 -22.35
CA THR A 63 -20.52 -4.91 -23.58
C THR A 63 -21.45 -4.09 -24.47
N ASN A 64 -22.78 -4.19 -24.29
CA ASN A 64 -23.76 -3.41 -25.07
C ASN A 64 -24.05 -2.02 -24.50
N LYS A 65 -23.52 -1.66 -23.32
CA LYS A 65 -23.79 -0.37 -22.68
C LYS A 65 -22.48 0.34 -22.34
N ASN A 66 -22.12 1.33 -23.15
CA ASN A 66 -20.97 2.19 -22.86
C ASN A 66 -21.32 3.12 -21.68
N CYS A 67 -20.71 2.88 -20.53
CA CYS A 67 -20.90 3.66 -19.31
C CYS A 67 -19.90 4.83 -19.20
N ASP A 68 -18.92 4.91 -20.11
CA ASP A 68 -17.93 5.98 -20.12
C ASP A 68 -18.55 7.26 -20.71
N LYS A 69 -19.00 8.15 -19.84
CA LYS A 69 -19.42 9.52 -20.20
C LYS A 69 -18.22 10.43 -20.55
N ILE A 70 -17.14 9.88 -21.10
CA ILE A 70 -15.88 10.61 -21.35
C ILE A 70 -16.01 11.56 -22.56
N HIS A 71 -17.03 11.38 -23.42
CA HIS A 71 -17.23 12.19 -24.62
C HIS A 71 -18.20 13.39 -24.50
N ASN A 72 -18.81 13.66 -23.35
CA ASN A 72 -19.62 14.89 -23.17
C ASN A 72 -18.78 16.04 -22.57
N ARG A 73 -17.73 16.46 -23.30
CA ARG A 73 -17.25 17.85 -23.23
C ARG A 73 -17.78 18.56 -24.47
N ASP A 74 -19.02 19.02 -24.38
CA ASP A 74 -19.51 20.12 -25.22
C ASP A 74 -18.91 21.44 -24.73
#